data_AF-A0A2I2FRX4-F1
#
_entry.id   AF-A0A2I2FRX4-F1
#
_cell.length_a   1.000
_cell.length_b   1.000
_cell.length_c   1.000
_cell.angle_alpha   90.00
_cell.angle_beta   90.00
_cell.angle_gamma   90.00
#
_symmetry.space_group_name_H-M   'P 1'
#
loop_
_entity.id
_entity.type
_entity.pdbx_description
1 polymer ?
#
loop_
_entity_poly.entity_id
_entity_poly.type
_entity_poly.pdbx_seq_one_letter_code
_entity_poly.pdbx_strand_id
1 'polypeptide(L)'
;MPEDQSFHLNPQVWDVSRRRLPEKEETGGLTKAQMRARENWVVRLKFTQDETADEKVGTGFFLNIPKAKWYIILTAGHNLIDQSGNPSKSLIIQRHNHEPMKPLDPPPFVCPSYRRGGNPDDDYGVILIPRRFQESKDPRKAPESLDADLGFGFALNLGHENLRKKKLELAGYFPREKEDGKAQKTDELEPLDISSGECLAARPGHLEYKIETAQGLSGSPVFMPYNGHEAVVAIHNNGPARPGKGSTGARLNATVLKQIFEWADLSQRRKTLRVAPEKPEKNKEPDPLYLHFTPGEEAAWVHWSEEDLNTRFDVFPAYAPTPRVAASMLHVFQLVPPPDWPESRQGRQWVLWNAMENDVVLTDTLQRFCFVELKQSKKGKMFSVVVKLNDAGREQRLSCLVMNGDDFDEEVDLNISGITFEKYTSGKPVKYNTFDWYDLPA
;
A
#
# COMPACT_ATOMS: atom_id res chain seq x y z
N MET A 1 14.39 46.42 41.25
CA MET A 1 14.31 45.92 39.87
C MET A 1 13.21 44.88 39.87
N PRO A 2 11.98 45.17 39.39
CA PRO A 2 10.92 44.17 39.38
C PRO A 2 11.04 43.27 38.15
N GLU A 3 11.17 41.99 38.47
CA GLU A 3 10.63 40.77 37.85
C GLU A 3 10.30 40.75 36.34
N ASP A 4 11.05 39.87 35.67
CA ASP A 4 10.70 38.99 34.55
C ASP A 4 9.24 39.06 34.06
N GLN A 5 9.02 39.77 32.95
CA GLN A 5 7.79 39.67 32.18
C GLN A 5 7.90 38.48 31.23
N SER A 6 7.27 37.36 31.58
CA SER A 6 7.04 36.27 30.65
C SER A 6 6.20 36.78 29.46
N PHE A 7 6.80 36.79 28.27
CA PHE A 7 6.08 37.08 27.04
C PHE A 7 5.09 35.95 26.75
N HIS A 8 3.85 36.10 27.20
CA HIS A 8 2.74 35.25 26.78
C HIS A 8 2.11 35.85 25.50
N LEU A 9 2.31 35.18 24.36
CA LEU A 9 1.63 35.51 23.12
C LEU A 9 0.10 35.46 23.31
N ASN A 10 -0.59 36.49 22.84
CA ASN A 10 -2.04 36.61 22.95
C ASN A 10 -2.74 35.42 22.22
N PRO A 11 -3.58 34.62 22.90
CA PRO A 11 -4.31 33.50 22.31
C PRO A 11 -5.20 33.86 21.11
N GLN A 12 -5.53 35.13 20.92
CA GLN A 12 -6.29 35.60 19.74
C GLN A 12 -5.43 35.76 18.47
N VAL A 13 -4.10 35.76 18.61
CA VAL A 13 -3.13 35.81 17.49
C VAL A 13 -2.61 34.40 17.18
N TRP A 14 -2.75 33.47 18.12
CA TRP A 14 -2.27 32.10 18.05
C TRP A 14 -3.45 31.10 18.06
N ASP A 15 -3.89 30.69 16.87
CA ASP A 15 -4.90 29.65 16.74
C ASP A 15 -4.25 28.26 16.83
N VAL A 16 -4.45 27.57 17.96
CA VAL A 16 -3.97 26.21 18.23
C VAL A 16 -4.43 25.21 17.16
N SER A 17 -5.53 25.49 16.44
CA SER A 17 -5.98 24.65 15.33
C SER A 17 -5.04 24.67 14.12
N ARG A 18 -4.15 25.67 13.98
CA ARG A 18 -3.13 25.71 12.91
C ARG A 18 -2.02 24.68 13.09
N ARG A 19 -1.79 24.22 14.32
CA ARG A 19 -0.87 23.11 14.65
C ARG A 19 -1.57 21.77 14.74
N ARG A 20 -2.90 21.74 14.72
CA ARG A 20 -3.64 20.47 14.76
C ARG A 20 -3.48 19.81 13.40
N LEU A 21 -2.82 18.66 13.43
CA LEU A 21 -2.87 17.71 12.33
C LEU A 21 -4.34 17.48 11.95
N PRO A 22 -4.66 17.42 10.66
CA PRO A 22 -6.03 17.32 10.18
C PRO A 22 -6.72 16.11 10.84
N GLU A 23 -7.97 16.32 11.22
CA GLU A 23 -8.81 15.28 11.80
C GLU A 23 -8.94 14.08 10.85
N LYS A 24 -9.30 12.93 11.43
CA LYS A 24 -9.50 11.67 10.72
C LYS A 24 -10.36 11.89 9.46
N GLU A 25 -9.82 11.54 8.29
CA GLU A 25 -10.54 11.70 7.02
C GLU A 25 -11.88 10.95 7.09
N GLU A 26 -12.99 11.64 6.79
CA GLU A 26 -14.25 10.95 6.53
C GLU A 26 -14.06 10.04 5.32
N THR A 27 -14.49 8.79 5.44
CA THR A 27 -14.47 7.83 4.33
C THR A 27 -15.34 8.39 3.20
N GLY A 28 -14.73 9.06 2.22
CA GLY A 28 -15.44 9.63 1.09
C GLY A 28 -16.23 8.54 0.36
N GLY A 29 -17.49 8.82 0.02
CA GLY A 29 -18.35 7.91 -0.73
C GLY A 29 -17.81 7.61 -2.14
N LEU A 30 -18.49 6.73 -2.89
CA LEU A 30 -18.12 6.47 -4.29
C LEU A 30 -18.45 7.68 -5.17
N THR A 31 -17.52 8.09 -6.03
CA THR A 31 -17.82 9.11 -7.05
C THR A 31 -18.76 8.54 -8.12
N LYS A 32 -18.57 7.26 -8.50
CA LYS A 32 -19.45 6.48 -9.39
C LYS A 32 -19.33 4.98 -9.09
N ALA A 33 -20.44 4.23 -9.10
CA ALA A 33 -20.41 2.77 -9.02
C ALA A 33 -20.01 2.15 -10.38
N GLN A 34 -19.05 1.21 -10.39
CA GLN A 34 -18.44 0.70 -11.63
C GLN A 34 -18.68 -0.80 -11.87
N MET A 35 -19.94 -1.25 -11.97
CA MET A 35 -20.25 -2.69 -12.12
C MET A 35 -19.47 -3.37 -13.26
N ARG A 36 -19.43 -2.77 -14.46
CA ARG A 36 -18.70 -3.35 -15.61
C ARG A 36 -17.18 -3.39 -15.43
N ALA A 37 -16.61 -2.54 -14.58
CA ALA A 37 -15.17 -2.58 -14.31
C ALA A 37 -14.85 -3.75 -13.36
N ARG A 38 -15.75 -4.05 -12.41
CA ARG A 38 -15.60 -5.14 -11.45
C ARG A 38 -15.54 -6.51 -12.13
N GLU A 39 -16.35 -6.73 -13.18
CA GLU A 39 -16.32 -7.95 -14.00
C GLU A 39 -14.92 -8.24 -14.59
N ASN A 40 -14.15 -7.20 -14.88
CA ASN A 40 -12.79 -7.32 -15.38
C ASN A 40 -11.72 -7.37 -14.27
N TRP A 41 -12.07 -6.99 -13.04
CA TRP A 41 -11.15 -6.96 -11.90
C TRP A 41 -11.23 -8.20 -11.03
N VAL A 42 -12.33 -8.96 -11.10
CA VAL A 42 -12.52 -10.22 -10.36
C VAL A 42 -12.35 -11.39 -11.33
N VAL A 43 -11.61 -12.41 -10.92
CA VAL A 43 -11.29 -13.59 -11.73
C VAL A 43 -11.76 -14.88 -11.06
N ARG A 44 -12.17 -15.86 -11.85
CA ARG A 44 -12.41 -17.24 -11.40
C ARG A 44 -11.12 -18.03 -11.49
N LEU A 45 -10.79 -18.75 -10.44
CA LEU A 45 -9.65 -19.66 -10.37
C LEU A 45 -10.16 -21.08 -10.51
N LYS A 46 -9.55 -21.87 -11.40
CA LYS A 46 -9.77 -23.32 -11.52
C LYS A 46 -8.47 -24.05 -11.27
N PHE A 47 -8.48 -25.08 -10.44
CA PHE A 47 -7.27 -25.80 -10.04
C PHE A 47 -7.59 -27.21 -9.52
N THR A 48 -6.57 -28.04 -9.37
CA THR A 48 -6.67 -29.37 -8.73
C THR A 48 -5.74 -29.47 -7.52
N GLN A 49 -6.12 -30.29 -6.53
CA GLN A 49 -5.40 -30.48 -5.26
C GLN A 49 -5.47 -31.94 -4.80
N ASP A 50 -4.61 -32.32 -3.85
CA ASP A 50 -4.65 -33.61 -3.13
C ASP A 50 -4.58 -34.86 -4.03
N GLU A 51 -3.92 -34.76 -5.19
CA GLU A 51 -3.86 -35.79 -6.25
C GLU A 51 -5.21 -36.24 -6.81
N THR A 52 -6.31 -35.62 -6.36
CA THR A 52 -7.65 -35.84 -6.90
C THR A 52 -7.76 -35.21 -8.29
N ALA A 53 -8.51 -35.87 -9.17
CA ALA A 53 -8.83 -35.35 -10.50
C ALA A 53 -9.95 -34.30 -10.47
N ASP A 54 -10.50 -33.98 -9.29
CA ASP A 54 -11.62 -33.08 -9.13
C ASP A 54 -11.17 -31.62 -9.24
N GLU A 55 -11.75 -30.91 -10.20
CA GLU A 55 -11.54 -29.48 -10.40
C GLU A 55 -12.20 -28.71 -9.25
N LYS A 56 -11.39 -27.97 -8.49
CA LYS A 56 -11.83 -27.00 -7.50
C LYS A 56 -11.91 -25.61 -8.11
N VAL A 57 -12.81 -24.79 -7.58
CA VAL A 57 -13.05 -23.42 -8.02
C VAL A 57 -12.85 -22.47 -6.84
N GLY A 58 -12.20 -21.34 -7.11
CA GLY A 58 -12.08 -20.21 -6.19
C GLY A 58 -12.21 -18.89 -6.94
N THR A 59 -12.07 -17.79 -6.21
CA THR A 59 -12.09 -16.43 -6.74
C THR A 59 -10.75 -15.74 -6.46
N GLY A 60 -10.36 -14.80 -7.32
CA GLY A 60 -9.29 -13.85 -7.05
C GLY A 60 -9.63 -12.48 -7.60
N PHE A 61 -8.81 -11.48 -7.33
CA PHE A 61 -9.04 -10.14 -7.86
C PHE A 61 -7.75 -9.36 -8.08
N PHE A 62 -7.75 -8.49 -9.07
CA PHE A 62 -6.66 -7.56 -9.31
C PHE A 62 -6.61 -6.48 -8.24
N LEU A 63 -5.43 -6.28 -7.65
CA LEU A 63 -5.09 -5.10 -6.86
C LEU A 63 -4.36 -4.10 -7.77
N ASN A 64 -4.89 -2.86 -7.84
CA ASN A 64 -4.29 -1.85 -8.69
C ASN A 64 -3.02 -1.27 -8.06
N ILE A 65 -1.88 -1.52 -8.73
CA ILE A 65 -0.64 -0.80 -8.49
C ILE A 65 -0.22 -0.11 -9.78
N PRO A 66 -0.45 1.21 -9.91
CA PRO A 66 -0.10 1.94 -11.12
C PRO A 66 1.37 1.75 -11.50
N LYS A 67 1.62 1.47 -12.78
CA LYS A 67 2.98 1.32 -13.36
C LYS A 67 3.84 0.19 -12.78
N ALA A 68 3.27 -0.72 -11.98
CA ALA A 68 4.00 -1.91 -11.54
C ALA A 68 4.38 -2.80 -12.71
N LYS A 69 5.47 -3.56 -12.57
CA LYS A 69 5.88 -4.57 -13.55
C LYS A 69 4.90 -5.75 -13.64
N TRP A 70 4.11 -5.96 -12.60
CA TRP A 70 3.20 -7.09 -12.46
C TRP A 70 1.75 -6.60 -12.32
N TYR A 71 0.80 -7.34 -12.88
CA TYR A 71 -0.54 -7.40 -12.32
C TYR A 71 -0.48 -8.30 -11.08
N ILE A 72 -1.10 -7.82 -10.01
CA ILE A 72 -1.16 -8.51 -8.73
C ILE A 72 -2.58 -9.04 -8.57
N ILE A 73 -2.75 -10.35 -8.53
CA ILE A 73 -4.03 -10.99 -8.21
C ILE A 73 -3.94 -11.52 -6.79
N LEU A 74 -4.82 -11.03 -5.92
CA LEU A 74 -4.97 -11.53 -4.55
C LEU A 74 -6.04 -12.62 -4.52
N THR A 75 -5.82 -13.63 -3.68
CA THR A 75 -6.77 -14.73 -3.44
C THR A 75 -6.52 -15.36 -2.07
N ALA A 76 -7.37 -16.30 -1.65
CA ALA A 76 -7.15 -17.07 -0.44
C ALA A 76 -5.98 -18.05 -0.60
N GLY A 77 -5.21 -18.26 0.46
CA GLY A 77 -4.03 -19.14 0.45
C GLY A 77 -4.40 -20.60 0.12
N HIS A 78 -5.53 -21.08 0.63
CA HIS A 78 -6.02 -22.44 0.34
C HIS A 78 -6.45 -22.67 -1.12
N ASN A 79 -6.61 -21.63 -1.94
CA ASN A 79 -6.77 -21.81 -3.38
C ASN A 79 -5.45 -22.16 -4.07
N LEU A 80 -4.32 -21.88 -3.42
CA LEU A 80 -2.98 -21.99 -4.00
C LEU A 80 -2.19 -23.17 -3.44
N ILE A 81 -2.55 -23.68 -2.26
CA ILE A 81 -1.97 -24.88 -1.66
C ILE A 81 -3.04 -25.82 -1.11
N ASP A 82 -2.74 -27.12 -1.11
CA ASP A 82 -3.55 -28.14 -0.47
C ASP A 82 -3.35 -28.20 1.07
N GLN A 83 -4.05 -29.12 1.75
CA GLN A 83 -3.97 -29.26 3.21
C GLN A 83 -2.59 -29.70 3.71
N SER A 84 -1.79 -30.34 2.84
CA SER A 84 -0.42 -30.75 3.12
C SER A 84 0.60 -29.65 2.79
N GLY A 85 0.14 -28.51 2.27
CA GLY A 85 0.97 -27.39 1.86
C GLY A 85 1.58 -27.52 0.46
N ASN A 86 1.17 -28.53 -0.32
CA ASN A 86 1.66 -28.68 -1.70
C ASN A 86 0.95 -27.67 -2.62
N PRO A 87 1.65 -27.13 -3.64
CA PRO A 87 1.04 -26.22 -4.60
C PRO A 87 -0.13 -26.85 -5.35
N SER A 88 -1.18 -26.05 -5.57
CA SER A 88 -2.30 -26.41 -6.44
C SER A 88 -1.81 -26.60 -7.87
N LYS A 89 -2.34 -27.62 -8.55
CA LYS A 89 -1.94 -27.99 -9.91
C LYS A 89 -2.93 -27.42 -10.93
N SER A 90 -2.47 -27.28 -12.17
CA SER A 90 -3.30 -26.86 -13.31
C SER A 90 -4.08 -25.56 -13.05
N LEU A 91 -3.49 -24.60 -12.34
CA LEU A 91 -4.14 -23.33 -12.02
C LEU A 91 -4.43 -22.53 -13.31
N ILE A 92 -5.70 -22.23 -13.52
CA ILE A 92 -6.24 -21.43 -14.63
C ILE A 92 -6.97 -20.22 -14.05
N ILE A 93 -6.72 -19.05 -14.63
CA ILE A 93 -7.29 -17.76 -14.25
C ILE A 93 -8.23 -17.33 -15.37
N GLN A 94 -9.53 -17.28 -15.08
CA GLN A 94 -10.55 -16.89 -16.04
C GLN A 94 -11.07 -15.49 -15.70
N ARG A 95 -11.10 -14.62 -16.71
CA ARG A 95 -11.57 -13.25 -16.62
C ARG A 95 -12.73 -13.06 -17.60
N HIS A 96 -13.69 -12.22 -17.26
CA HIS A 96 -14.84 -11.95 -18.11
C HIS A 96 -14.41 -11.46 -19.50
N ASN A 97 -14.94 -12.08 -20.57
CA ASN A 97 -14.64 -11.76 -21.98
C ASN A 97 -13.14 -11.81 -22.36
N HIS A 98 -12.34 -12.62 -21.67
CA HIS A 98 -10.92 -12.77 -21.99
C HIS A 98 -10.47 -14.22 -21.96
N GLU A 99 -9.45 -14.53 -22.76
CA GLU A 99 -8.85 -15.85 -22.80
C GLU A 99 -8.31 -16.28 -21.42
N PRO A 100 -8.49 -17.56 -21.02
CA PRO A 100 -7.94 -18.06 -19.78
C PRO A 100 -6.41 -17.90 -19.72
N MET A 101 -5.92 -17.43 -18.59
CA MET A 101 -4.50 -17.24 -18.33
C MET A 101 -3.98 -18.34 -17.42
N LYS A 102 -2.70 -18.69 -17.58
CA LYS A 102 -1.96 -19.50 -16.59
C LYS A 102 -0.98 -18.59 -15.85
N PRO A 103 -0.74 -18.81 -14.56
CA PRO A 103 0.38 -18.18 -13.88
C PRO A 103 1.67 -18.46 -14.67
N LEU A 104 2.48 -17.41 -14.87
CA LEU A 104 3.83 -17.55 -15.39
C LEU A 104 4.80 -17.68 -14.21
N ASP A 105 6.09 -17.91 -14.49
CA ASP A 105 7.16 -17.80 -13.50
C ASP A 105 7.28 -16.33 -13.02
N PRO A 106 7.29 -16.02 -11.70
CA PRO A 106 7.33 -16.94 -10.55
C PRO A 106 6.00 -17.61 -10.20
N PRO A 107 6.03 -18.82 -9.60
CA PRO A 107 4.82 -19.49 -9.12
C PRO A 107 4.08 -18.64 -8.07
N PRO A 108 2.78 -18.93 -7.83
CA PRO A 108 2.00 -18.20 -6.83
C PRO A 108 2.64 -18.23 -5.43
N PHE A 109 2.56 -17.10 -4.74
CA PHE A 109 3.03 -16.93 -3.37
C PHE A 109 1.91 -17.20 -2.38
N VAL A 110 2.23 -17.81 -1.25
CA VAL A 110 1.29 -18.06 -0.15
C VAL A 110 1.92 -17.56 1.14
N CYS A 111 1.10 -16.98 2.02
CA CYS A 111 1.57 -16.53 3.32
C CYS A 111 2.34 -17.67 4.04
N PRO A 112 3.58 -17.45 4.49
CA PRO A 112 4.38 -18.49 5.15
C PRO A 112 3.74 -18.97 6.45
N SER A 113 3.05 -18.10 7.19
CA SER A 113 2.34 -18.46 8.42
C SER A 113 1.17 -19.40 8.13
N TYR A 114 0.43 -19.14 7.04
CA TYR A 114 -0.64 -20.03 6.60
C TYR A 114 -0.12 -21.39 6.17
N ARG A 115 0.96 -21.43 5.36
CA ARG A 115 1.57 -22.69 4.93
C ARG A 115 2.02 -23.57 6.11
N ARG A 116 2.42 -22.97 7.23
CA ARG A 116 2.86 -23.71 8.43
C ARG A 116 1.74 -24.14 9.36
N GLY A 117 0.65 -23.35 9.46
CA GLY A 117 -0.31 -23.50 10.56
C GLY A 117 -1.78 -23.38 10.17
N GLY A 118 -2.11 -23.10 8.91
CA GLY A 118 -3.49 -23.01 8.43
C GLY A 118 -4.34 -21.93 9.09
N ASN A 119 -3.71 -20.91 9.71
CA ASN A 119 -4.42 -19.85 10.42
C ASN A 119 -5.28 -19.02 9.45
N PRO A 120 -6.61 -18.91 9.65
CA PRO A 120 -7.48 -18.12 8.77
C PRO A 120 -7.07 -16.65 8.64
N ASP A 121 -6.42 -16.06 9.65
CA ASP A 121 -5.95 -14.66 9.58
C ASP A 121 -4.81 -14.48 8.57
N ASP A 122 -4.10 -15.58 8.27
CA ASP A 122 -2.98 -15.63 7.33
C ASP A 122 -3.37 -16.26 5.99
N ASP A 123 -4.64 -16.67 5.81
CA ASP A 123 -5.12 -17.39 4.61
C ASP A 123 -5.26 -16.46 3.40
N TYR A 124 -4.12 -16.06 2.85
CA TYR A 124 -4.00 -15.27 1.64
C TYR A 124 -2.79 -15.69 0.80
N GLY A 125 -2.84 -15.32 -0.47
CA GLY A 125 -1.72 -15.46 -1.39
C GLY A 125 -1.84 -14.54 -2.59
N VAL A 126 -0.81 -14.60 -3.44
CA VAL A 126 -0.61 -13.70 -4.58
C VAL A 126 -0.27 -14.50 -5.82
N ILE A 127 -0.93 -14.17 -6.93
CA ILE A 127 -0.53 -14.58 -8.26
C ILE A 127 0.00 -13.35 -8.99
N LEU A 128 1.22 -13.42 -9.50
CA LEU A 128 1.82 -12.34 -10.30
C LEU A 128 1.70 -12.68 -11.79
N ILE A 129 1.19 -11.73 -12.57
CA ILE A 129 1.16 -11.83 -14.04
C ILE A 129 2.00 -10.68 -14.61
N PRO A 130 3.03 -10.94 -15.44
CA PRO A 130 3.81 -9.88 -16.04
C PRO A 130 2.91 -8.90 -16.81
N ARG A 131 3.04 -7.60 -16.53
CA ARG A 131 2.57 -6.59 -17.47
C ARG A 131 3.50 -6.69 -18.66
N ARG A 132 3.02 -7.21 -19.79
CA ARG A 132 3.79 -7.13 -21.04
C ARG A 132 3.87 -5.65 -21.37
N PHE A 133 4.95 -4.97 -20.97
CA PHE A 133 5.24 -3.62 -21.45
C PHE A 133 5.39 -3.74 -22.97
N GLN A 134 4.30 -3.55 -23.71
CA GLN A 134 4.39 -3.40 -25.13
C GLN A 134 4.99 -2.04 -25.40
N GLU A 135 6.32 -1.97 -25.50
CA GLU A 135 6.91 -1.16 -26.55
C GLU A 135 6.58 -1.81 -27.90
N SER A 136 5.30 -1.85 -28.27
CA SER A 136 4.93 -2.11 -29.65
C SER A 136 5.28 -0.86 -30.43
N LYS A 137 6.23 -0.98 -31.36
CA LYS A 137 6.51 0.06 -32.36
C LYS A 137 5.34 0.29 -33.34
N ASP A 138 4.30 -0.56 -33.30
CA ASP A 138 3.10 -0.44 -34.12
C ASP A 138 1.82 -0.46 -33.25
N PRO A 139 1.19 0.70 -32.98
CA PRO A 139 0.00 0.82 -32.13
C PRO A 139 -1.26 0.13 -32.69
N ARG A 140 -1.20 -0.44 -33.91
CA ARG A 140 -2.34 -1.11 -34.56
C ARG A 140 -2.37 -2.62 -34.40
N LYS A 141 -1.35 -3.22 -33.77
CA LYS A 141 -1.22 -4.69 -33.59
C LYS A 141 -1.11 -5.13 -32.13
N ALA A 142 -1.28 -4.22 -31.17
CA ALA A 142 -1.48 -4.63 -29.79
C ALA A 142 -2.78 -5.45 -29.74
N PRO A 143 -2.77 -6.77 -29.40
CA PRO A 143 -4.01 -7.40 -28.95
C PRO A 143 -4.57 -6.53 -27.83
N GLU A 144 -5.89 -6.39 -27.69
CA GLU A 144 -6.53 -5.64 -26.59
C GLU A 144 -5.85 -5.98 -25.26
N SER A 145 -4.83 -5.20 -24.92
CA SER A 145 -3.80 -5.66 -24.03
C SER A 145 -4.30 -5.41 -22.62
N LEU A 146 -3.81 -6.20 -21.67
CA LEU A 146 -4.02 -5.85 -20.27
C LEU A 146 -3.44 -4.46 -19.93
N ASP A 147 -2.78 -3.73 -20.85
CA ASP A 147 -1.93 -2.55 -20.62
C ASP A 147 -2.60 -1.35 -19.94
N ALA A 148 -3.93 -1.33 -19.79
CA ALA A 148 -4.57 -0.41 -18.87
C ALA A 148 -4.27 -0.81 -17.41
N ASP A 149 -4.12 0.16 -16.51
CA ASP A 149 -4.17 -0.15 -15.07
C ASP A 149 -5.50 -0.87 -14.76
N LEU A 150 -5.44 -1.90 -13.91
CA LEU A 150 -6.57 -2.79 -13.58
C LEU A 150 -6.62 -3.06 -12.09
N GLY A 151 -7.83 -3.25 -11.57
CA GLY A 151 -8.06 -3.74 -10.22
C GLY A 151 -8.64 -2.72 -9.26
N PHE A 152 -8.89 -3.21 -8.06
CA PHE A 152 -9.38 -2.41 -6.95
C PHE A 152 -8.29 -1.51 -6.38
N GLY A 153 -8.68 -0.37 -5.82
CA GLY A 153 -7.77 0.43 -5.01
C GLY A 153 -7.54 -0.19 -3.63
N PHE A 154 -6.63 0.40 -2.87
CA PHE A 154 -6.42 0.08 -1.45
C PHE A 154 -5.94 1.33 -0.70
N ALA A 155 -6.09 1.29 0.61
CA ALA A 155 -5.60 2.33 1.50
C ALA A 155 -5.14 1.69 2.82
N LEU A 156 -3.87 1.85 3.16
CA LEU A 156 -3.24 1.21 4.32
C LEU A 156 -3.90 1.62 5.65
N ASN A 157 -4.36 2.86 5.76
CA ASN A 157 -5.07 3.34 6.94
C ASN A 157 -6.35 2.54 7.23
N LEU A 158 -7.07 2.04 6.21
CA LEU A 158 -8.23 1.16 6.41
C LEU A 158 -7.83 -0.17 7.09
N GLY A 159 -6.57 -0.58 6.96
CA GLY A 159 -5.98 -1.71 7.70
C GLY A 159 -5.83 -1.48 9.21
N HIS A 160 -5.89 -0.23 9.66
CA HIS A 160 -5.80 0.17 11.07
C HIS A 160 -7.13 0.64 11.66
N GLU A 161 -8.09 1.04 10.81
CA GLU A 161 -9.36 1.56 11.28
C GLU A 161 -10.27 0.51 11.95
N ASN A 162 -11.11 0.94 12.90
CA ASN A 162 -12.18 0.07 13.37
C ASN A 162 -13.34 0.08 12.37
N LEU A 163 -13.40 -0.95 11.51
CA LEU A 163 -14.43 -1.07 10.48
C LEU A 163 -15.78 -1.63 11.00
N ARG A 164 -15.92 -1.89 12.30
CA ARG A 164 -17.16 -2.44 12.87
C ARG A 164 -18.37 -1.56 12.53
N LYS A 165 -19.47 -2.20 12.14
CA LYS A 165 -20.72 -1.59 11.64
C LYS A 165 -20.61 -0.85 10.30
N LYS A 166 -19.44 -0.82 9.66
CA LYS A 166 -19.32 -0.29 8.29
C LYS A 166 -19.93 -1.29 7.31
N LYS A 167 -20.56 -0.77 6.26
CA LYS A 167 -21.06 -1.58 5.15
C LYS A 167 -19.88 -2.01 4.27
N LEU A 168 -19.79 -3.31 4.01
CA LEU A 168 -18.83 -3.93 3.13
C LEU A 168 -19.56 -4.57 1.95
N GLU A 169 -18.87 -4.67 0.82
CA GLU A 169 -19.30 -5.39 -0.38
C GLU A 169 -18.34 -6.55 -0.64
N LEU A 170 -18.87 -7.64 -1.17
CA LEU A 170 -18.13 -8.81 -1.62
C LEU A 170 -18.57 -9.12 -3.04
N ALA A 171 -17.62 -9.31 -3.95
CA ALA A 171 -17.90 -9.67 -5.34
C ALA A 171 -17.20 -10.97 -5.72
N GLY A 172 -17.89 -11.93 -6.33
CA GLY A 172 -17.29 -13.20 -6.70
C GLY A 172 -18.15 -14.04 -7.62
N TYR A 173 -17.63 -15.19 -8.03
CA TYR A 173 -18.31 -16.13 -8.92
C TYR A 173 -18.97 -17.24 -8.11
N PHE A 174 -20.30 -17.29 -8.14
CA PHE A 174 -21.08 -18.33 -7.50
C PHE A 174 -21.18 -19.52 -8.46
N PRO A 175 -20.68 -20.71 -8.11
CA PRO A 175 -20.93 -21.90 -8.90
C PRO A 175 -22.44 -22.15 -8.89
N ARG A 176 -23.06 -22.20 -10.07
CA ARG A 176 -24.47 -22.59 -10.17
C ARG A 176 -24.60 -24.07 -9.88
N GLU A 177 -25.34 -24.41 -8.82
CA GLU A 177 -25.86 -25.76 -8.66
C GLU A 177 -26.91 -26.02 -9.74
N LYS A 178 -26.86 -27.18 -10.41
CA LYS A 178 -28.01 -27.67 -11.16
C LYS A 178 -29.05 -28.27 -10.21
N GLU A 179 -30.32 -28.32 -10.65
CA GLU A 179 -31.44 -29.01 -9.98
C GLU A 179 -31.15 -30.50 -9.64
N ASP A 180 -30.14 -31.10 -10.26
CA ASP A 180 -29.67 -32.47 -10.10
C ASP A 180 -28.36 -32.61 -9.28
N GLY A 181 -27.94 -31.56 -8.57
CA GLY A 181 -26.87 -31.62 -7.55
C GLY A 181 -25.44 -31.81 -8.09
N LYS A 182 -25.23 -31.66 -9.41
CA LYS A 182 -23.91 -31.74 -10.06
C LYS A 182 -23.49 -30.37 -10.57
N ALA A 183 -22.29 -29.92 -10.18
CA ALA A 183 -21.70 -28.67 -10.63
C ALA A 183 -21.55 -28.63 -12.17
N GLN A 184 -21.87 -27.48 -12.76
CA GLN A 184 -21.80 -27.27 -14.20
C GLN A 184 -20.33 -27.25 -14.67
N LYS A 185 -19.90 -28.24 -15.47
CA LYS A 185 -18.64 -28.18 -16.24
C LYS A 185 -18.83 -27.32 -17.50
N THR A 186 -19.26 -26.06 -17.36
CA THR A 186 -19.23 -25.12 -18.49
C THR A 186 -17.97 -24.29 -18.45
N ASP A 187 -17.32 -24.15 -19.61
CA ASP A 187 -16.18 -23.25 -19.79
C ASP A 187 -16.59 -21.77 -19.69
N GLU A 188 -17.89 -21.47 -19.87
CA GLU A 188 -18.45 -20.15 -19.68
C GLU A 188 -18.34 -19.68 -18.22
N LEU A 189 -17.94 -18.42 -18.06
CA LEU A 189 -17.81 -17.76 -16.77
C LEU A 189 -19.20 -17.28 -16.31
N GLU A 190 -19.61 -17.63 -15.10
CA GLU A 190 -20.87 -17.12 -14.55
C GLU A 190 -20.84 -15.58 -14.43
N PRO A 191 -22.01 -14.91 -14.44
CA PRO A 191 -22.07 -13.50 -14.12
C PRO A 191 -21.47 -13.23 -12.73
N LEU A 192 -20.71 -12.15 -12.62
CA LEU A 192 -20.21 -11.68 -11.33
C LEU A 192 -21.41 -11.25 -10.48
N ASP A 193 -21.48 -11.75 -9.24
CA ASP A 193 -22.51 -11.35 -8.29
C ASP A 193 -21.89 -10.59 -7.11
N ILE A 194 -22.67 -9.69 -6.53
CA ILE A 194 -22.23 -8.76 -5.49
C ILE A 194 -23.21 -8.81 -4.33
N SER A 195 -22.68 -9.18 -3.17
CA SER A 195 -23.40 -9.17 -1.91
C SER A 195 -22.87 -8.07 -1.01
N SER A 196 -23.72 -7.55 -0.12
CA SER A 196 -23.33 -6.50 0.81
C SER A 196 -23.85 -6.77 2.21
N GLY A 197 -23.13 -6.30 3.21
CA GLY A 197 -23.45 -6.55 4.61
C GLY A 197 -22.60 -5.74 5.58
N GLU A 198 -22.91 -5.82 6.86
CA GLU A 198 -22.20 -5.08 7.89
C GLU A 198 -20.99 -5.86 8.41
N CYS A 199 -19.90 -5.15 8.69
CA CYS A 199 -18.78 -5.69 9.46
C CYS A 199 -19.17 -5.90 10.92
N LEU A 200 -19.11 -7.14 11.39
CA LEU A 200 -19.43 -7.55 12.75
C LEU A 200 -18.24 -7.36 13.70
N ALA A 201 -17.03 -7.65 13.23
CA ALA A 201 -15.79 -7.49 13.97
C ALA A 201 -14.62 -7.10 13.04
N ALA A 202 -13.78 -6.18 13.53
CA ALA A 202 -12.56 -5.75 12.86
C ALA A 202 -11.36 -5.94 13.80
N ARG A 203 -10.60 -7.01 13.60
CA ARG A 203 -9.37 -7.32 14.34
C ARG A 203 -8.15 -7.00 13.47
N PRO A 204 -6.91 -6.99 14.01
CA PRO A 204 -5.73 -6.62 13.23
C PRO A 204 -5.52 -7.48 11.96
N GLY A 205 -5.64 -8.81 12.05
CA GLY A 205 -5.47 -9.72 10.91
C GLY A 205 -6.78 -10.18 10.24
N HIS A 206 -7.94 -9.79 10.78
CA HIS A 206 -9.19 -10.49 10.50
C HIS A 206 -10.41 -9.57 10.47
N LEU A 207 -11.27 -9.76 9.48
CA LEU A 207 -12.61 -9.17 9.45
C LEU A 207 -13.68 -10.26 9.50
N GLU A 208 -14.72 -10.05 10.31
CA GLU A 208 -15.96 -10.85 10.33
C GLU A 208 -17.10 -9.95 9.84
N TYR A 209 -17.94 -10.43 8.92
CA TYR A 209 -19.03 -9.65 8.31
C TYR A 209 -20.26 -10.49 8.00
N LYS A 210 -21.42 -9.84 8.00
CA LYS A 210 -22.73 -10.46 7.74
C LYS A 210 -23.05 -10.43 6.25
N ILE A 211 -22.32 -11.24 5.48
CA ILE A 211 -22.55 -11.46 4.04
C ILE A 211 -22.71 -12.96 3.86
N GLU A 212 -23.79 -13.39 3.24
CA GLU A 212 -23.99 -14.81 2.90
C GLU A 212 -23.05 -15.20 1.76
N THR A 213 -22.36 -16.33 1.92
CA THR A 213 -21.32 -16.78 0.99
C THR A 213 -21.48 -18.26 0.71
N ALA A 214 -21.23 -18.67 -0.54
CA ALA A 214 -21.24 -20.06 -0.97
C ALA A 214 -19.82 -20.55 -1.30
N GLN A 215 -19.67 -21.86 -1.50
CA GLN A 215 -18.44 -22.46 -2.02
C GLN A 215 -18.05 -21.79 -3.35
N GLY A 216 -16.75 -21.59 -3.59
CA GLY A 216 -16.23 -20.91 -4.79
C GLY A 216 -15.94 -19.42 -4.61
N LEU A 217 -16.50 -18.78 -3.57
CA LEU A 217 -16.20 -17.38 -3.26
C LEU A 217 -14.87 -17.16 -2.56
N SER A 218 -14.21 -18.20 -2.05
CA SER A 218 -12.89 -18.09 -1.41
C SER A 218 -11.92 -17.31 -2.28
N GLY A 219 -11.32 -16.27 -1.71
CA GLY A 219 -10.43 -15.32 -2.38
C GLY A 219 -11.11 -14.09 -2.98
N SER A 220 -12.43 -13.95 -2.85
CA SER A 220 -13.16 -12.76 -3.30
C SER A 220 -12.70 -11.48 -2.59
N PRO A 221 -12.68 -10.33 -3.29
CA PRO A 221 -12.43 -9.03 -2.67
C PRO A 221 -13.57 -8.67 -1.71
N VAL A 222 -13.20 -8.26 -0.51
CA VAL A 222 -14.10 -7.54 0.41
C VAL A 222 -13.69 -6.08 0.38
N PHE A 223 -14.58 -5.20 -0.04
CA PHE A 223 -14.26 -3.81 -0.32
C PHE A 223 -15.31 -2.84 0.21
N MET A 224 -14.94 -1.57 0.27
CA MET A 224 -15.84 -0.48 0.63
C MET A 224 -15.51 0.79 -0.16
N PRO A 225 -16.43 1.75 -0.25
CA PRO A 225 -16.12 3.08 -0.76
C PRO A 225 -15.04 3.78 0.07
N TYR A 226 -14.06 4.36 -0.61
CA TYR A 226 -13.03 5.19 0.01
C TYR A 226 -12.51 6.21 -1.00
N ASN A 227 -12.45 7.50 -0.62
CA ASN A 227 -11.91 8.58 -1.44
C ASN A 227 -12.38 8.57 -2.91
N GLY A 228 -13.67 8.29 -3.14
CA GLY A 228 -14.27 8.31 -4.46
C GLY A 228 -14.19 7.01 -5.26
N HIS A 229 -13.56 5.95 -4.73
CA HIS A 229 -13.38 4.67 -5.43
C HIS A 229 -13.61 3.44 -4.54
N GLU A 230 -13.68 2.26 -5.16
CA GLU A 230 -13.67 0.99 -4.44
C GLU A 230 -12.28 0.68 -3.87
N ALA A 231 -12.19 0.49 -2.55
CA ALA A 231 -10.97 0.09 -1.86
C ALA A 231 -11.16 -1.25 -1.16
N VAL A 232 -10.29 -2.22 -1.45
CA VAL A 232 -10.31 -3.52 -0.79
C VAL A 232 -9.74 -3.40 0.61
N VAL A 233 -10.40 -4.08 1.55
CA VAL A 233 -10.05 -4.11 2.98
C VAL A 233 -9.76 -5.52 3.49
N ALA A 234 -10.22 -6.56 2.78
CA ALA A 234 -9.91 -7.95 3.10
C ALA A 234 -10.04 -8.89 1.89
N ILE A 235 -9.46 -10.07 2.02
CA ILE A 235 -9.60 -11.21 1.10
C ILE A 235 -10.53 -12.22 1.77
N HIS A 236 -11.70 -12.49 1.20
CA HIS A 236 -12.63 -13.49 1.75
C HIS A 236 -11.96 -14.86 1.78
N ASN A 237 -12.13 -15.61 2.88
CA ASN A 237 -11.51 -16.94 3.00
C ASN A 237 -12.43 -18.02 3.55
N ASN A 238 -13.38 -17.69 4.42
CA ASN A 238 -14.29 -18.70 4.97
C ASN A 238 -15.71 -18.15 5.11
N GLY A 239 -16.68 -19.02 4.91
CA GLY A 239 -18.06 -18.79 5.31
C GLY A 239 -18.23 -18.83 6.84
N PRO A 240 -19.47 -18.69 7.34
CA PRO A 240 -19.74 -18.73 8.78
C PRO A 240 -19.32 -20.05 9.41
N ALA A 241 -18.47 -20.00 10.44
CA ALA A 241 -18.01 -21.20 11.16
C ALA A 241 -19.16 -21.96 11.88
N ARG A 242 -20.25 -21.26 12.19
CA ARG A 242 -21.48 -21.82 12.79
C ARG A 242 -22.68 -20.88 12.56
N PRO A 243 -23.93 -21.37 12.71
CA PRO A 243 -25.11 -20.51 12.61
C PRO A 243 -25.01 -19.28 13.52
N GLY A 244 -25.34 -18.11 12.98
CA GLY A 244 -25.28 -16.82 13.69
C GLY A 244 -23.90 -16.15 13.72
N LYS A 245 -22.87 -16.75 13.10
CA LYS A 245 -21.58 -16.09 12.83
C LYS A 245 -21.54 -15.46 11.44
N GLY A 246 -20.64 -14.49 11.27
CA GLY A 246 -20.38 -13.91 9.95
C GLY A 246 -19.36 -14.71 9.15
N SER A 247 -19.33 -14.45 7.84
CA SER A 247 -18.23 -14.84 6.97
C SER A 247 -16.97 -14.04 7.31
N THR A 248 -15.80 -14.56 6.94
CA THR A 248 -14.51 -14.01 7.35
C THR A 248 -13.59 -13.71 6.18
N GLY A 249 -12.61 -12.84 6.43
CA GLY A 249 -11.53 -12.59 5.49
C GLY A 249 -10.24 -12.11 6.15
N ALA A 250 -9.11 -12.47 5.53
CA ALA A 250 -7.79 -11.98 5.89
C ALA A 250 -7.72 -10.47 5.61
N ARG A 251 -7.42 -9.68 6.63
CA ARG A 251 -7.47 -8.22 6.56
C ARG A 251 -6.24 -7.66 5.86
N LEU A 252 -6.43 -6.70 4.95
CA LEU A 252 -5.33 -5.95 4.34
C LEU A 252 -4.79 -4.90 5.33
N ASN A 253 -3.88 -5.35 6.20
CA ASN A 253 -3.15 -4.51 7.15
C ASN A 253 -1.70 -4.26 6.66
N ALA A 254 -0.91 -3.53 7.45
CA ALA A 254 0.50 -3.24 7.14
C ALA A 254 1.34 -4.50 6.90
N THR A 255 1.19 -5.53 7.72
CA THR A 255 1.92 -6.79 7.60
C THR A 255 1.61 -7.50 6.28
N VAL A 256 0.32 -7.64 5.95
CA VAL A 256 -0.15 -8.31 4.74
C VAL A 256 0.29 -7.55 3.49
N LEU A 257 0.06 -6.23 3.45
CA LEU A 257 0.41 -5.39 2.30
C LEU A 257 1.93 -5.34 2.09
N LYS A 258 2.72 -5.19 3.15
CA LYS A 258 4.19 -5.21 3.07
C LYS A 258 4.70 -6.52 2.48
N GLN A 259 4.16 -7.66 2.91
CA GLN A 259 4.52 -8.97 2.35
C GLN A 259 4.12 -9.10 0.87
N ILE A 260 2.93 -8.66 0.48
CA ILE A 260 2.48 -8.64 -0.92
C ILE A 260 3.42 -7.79 -1.78
N PHE A 261 3.80 -6.60 -1.32
CA PHE A 261 4.67 -5.68 -2.04
C PHE A 261 6.12 -6.15 -2.09
N GLU A 262 6.59 -6.88 -1.08
CA GLU A 262 7.88 -7.57 -1.12
C GLU A 262 7.91 -8.65 -2.22
N TRP A 263 6.88 -9.48 -2.34
CA TRP A 263 6.80 -10.48 -3.43
C TRP A 263 6.75 -9.86 -4.82
N ALA A 264 6.10 -8.69 -4.95
CA ALA A 264 5.94 -7.99 -6.20
C ALA A 264 7.10 -7.04 -6.57
N ASP A 265 8.16 -6.98 -5.74
CA ASP A 265 9.30 -6.05 -5.91
C ASP A 265 8.86 -4.57 -5.95
N LEU A 266 7.96 -4.20 -5.05
CA LEU A 266 7.39 -2.86 -4.91
C LEU A 266 7.86 -2.12 -3.65
N SER A 267 8.66 -2.78 -2.81
CA SER A 267 9.13 -2.25 -1.54
C SER A 267 10.63 -1.98 -1.57
N GLN A 268 11.06 -0.91 -0.92
CA GLN A 268 12.45 -0.65 -0.57
C GLN A 268 12.65 -1.10 0.88
N ARG A 269 13.62 -1.99 1.12
CA ARG A 269 13.87 -2.51 2.48
C ARG A 269 15.15 -1.95 3.05
N ARG A 270 15.09 -1.54 4.32
CA ARG A 270 16.24 -1.07 5.11
C ARG A 270 17.11 -0.03 4.37
N LYS A 271 16.48 0.83 3.58
CA LYS A 271 17.17 1.88 2.82
C LYS A 271 17.30 3.14 3.63
N THR A 272 18.34 3.91 3.37
CA THR A 272 18.45 5.27 3.88
C THR A 272 18.01 6.26 2.82
N LEU A 273 17.32 7.32 3.23
CA LEU A 273 16.95 8.43 2.35
C LEU A 273 18.13 9.40 2.28
N ARG A 274 18.77 9.46 1.12
CA ARG A 274 19.96 10.27 0.86
C ARG A 274 19.66 11.36 -0.14
N VAL A 275 20.20 12.56 0.07
CA VAL A 275 20.17 13.62 -0.93
C VAL A 275 21.07 13.21 -2.09
N ALA A 276 20.49 13.14 -3.29
CA ALA A 276 21.20 12.77 -4.49
C ALA A 276 22.24 13.84 -4.84
N PRO A 277 23.46 13.45 -5.25
CA PRO A 277 24.50 14.40 -5.60
C PRO A 277 24.08 15.24 -6.81
N GLU A 278 24.14 16.57 -6.69
CA GLU A 278 24.19 17.43 -7.87
C GLU A 278 25.49 17.10 -8.61
N LYS A 279 25.42 16.96 -9.94
CA LYS A 279 26.47 16.43 -10.84
C LYS A 279 27.87 16.42 -10.21
N PRO A 280 28.57 15.27 -10.12
CA PRO A 280 29.88 15.22 -9.49
C PRO A 280 30.78 16.28 -10.12
N GLU A 281 31.18 17.27 -9.33
CA GLU A 281 32.27 18.14 -9.76
C GLU A 281 33.47 17.24 -9.99
N LYS A 282 34.24 17.53 -11.05
CA LYS A 282 35.46 16.77 -11.32
C LYS A 282 36.35 16.85 -10.08
N ASN A 283 36.50 15.73 -9.36
CA ASN A 283 37.35 15.51 -8.20
C ASN A 283 36.78 15.88 -6.80
N LYS A 284 35.47 16.10 -6.65
CA LYS A 284 34.84 16.09 -5.32
C LYS A 284 33.56 15.26 -5.38
N GLU A 285 33.56 14.10 -4.72
CA GLU A 285 32.29 13.47 -4.37
C GLU A 285 31.63 14.39 -3.35
N PRO A 286 30.45 14.97 -3.62
CA PRO A 286 29.77 15.76 -2.61
C PRO A 286 29.42 14.83 -1.45
N ASP A 287 29.76 15.24 -0.24
CA ASP A 287 29.45 14.46 0.95
C ASP A 287 27.94 14.30 1.08
N PRO A 288 27.45 13.05 1.23
CA PRO A 288 26.03 12.79 1.15
C PRO A 288 25.31 13.24 2.43
N LEU A 289 24.18 13.94 2.23
CA LEU A 289 23.26 14.31 3.31
C LEU A 289 22.18 13.24 3.47
N TYR A 290 21.82 12.89 4.71
CA TYR A 290 20.87 11.83 5.02
C TYR A 290 19.79 12.25 6.01
N LEU A 291 18.58 11.71 5.85
CA LEU A 291 17.52 11.88 6.82
C LEU A 291 17.79 10.99 8.03
N HIS A 292 17.96 11.59 9.19
CA HIS A 292 18.38 10.88 10.39
C HIS A 292 17.43 11.13 11.57
N PHE A 293 17.06 10.06 12.26
CA PHE A 293 16.34 10.11 13.52
C PHE A 293 17.29 9.63 14.62
N THR A 294 17.66 10.53 15.54
CA THR A 294 18.44 10.14 16.71
C THR A 294 17.52 9.61 17.80
N PRO A 295 18.02 8.73 18.70
CA PRO A 295 17.26 8.22 19.85
C PRO A 295 16.68 9.31 20.76
N GLY A 296 17.42 10.41 20.97
CA GLY A 296 17.06 11.49 21.90
C GLY A 296 16.13 12.56 21.34
N GLU A 297 16.02 12.69 20.02
CA GLU A 297 15.33 13.81 19.38
C GLU A 297 13.95 13.41 18.85
N GLU A 298 12.95 14.29 19.04
CA GLU A 298 11.59 14.05 18.57
C GLU A 298 11.45 14.20 17.05
N ALA A 299 12.21 15.14 16.46
CA ALA A 299 12.26 15.40 15.03
C ALA A 299 13.50 14.78 14.38
N ALA A 300 13.41 14.55 13.08
CA ALA A 300 14.54 14.19 12.24
C ALA A 300 15.48 15.37 12.04
N TRP A 301 16.72 15.04 11.75
CA TRP A 301 17.81 15.95 11.45
C TRP A 301 18.36 15.66 10.05
N VAL A 302 19.04 16.64 9.48
CA VAL A 302 19.94 16.40 8.33
C VAL A 302 21.26 15.94 8.91
N HIS A 303 21.73 14.78 8.46
CA HIS A 303 22.96 14.18 8.92
C HIS A 303 24.01 14.18 7.82
N TRP A 304 25.24 14.52 8.16
CA TRP A 304 26.38 14.56 7.26
C TRP A 304 27.19 13.27 7.37
N SER A 305 27.48 12.64 6.24
CA SER A 305 28.25 11.39 6.11
C SER A 305 27.50 10.11 6.55
N GLU A 306 28.20 8.97 6.45
CA GLU A 306 27.71 7.66 6.90
C GLU A 306 28.13 7.33 8.35
N GLU A 307 29.00 8.15 8.94
CA GLU A 307 29.47 7.96 10.31
C GLU A 307 28.32 8.09 11.29
N ASP A 308 28.13 7.11 12.18
CA ASP A 308 27.00 7.04 13.13
C ASP A 308 25.59 7.04 12.51
N LEU A 309 25.47 6.88 11.20
CA LEU A 309 24.19 6.81 10.51
C LEU A 309 23.53 5.44 10.72
N ASN A 310 22.52 5.39 11.59
CA ASN A 310 21.76 4.17 11.90
C ASN A 310 20.30 4.19 11.43
N THR A 311 19.83 5.29 10.84
CA THR A 311 18.45 5.45 10.38
C THR A 311 18.21 4.71 9.07
N ARG A 312 17.27 3.74 9.10
CA ARG A 312 16.87 2.95 7.92
C ARG A 312 15.36 2.87 7.84
N PHE A 313 14.83 2.80 6.62
CA PHE A 313 13.39 2.74 6.35
C PHE A 313 13.03 1.53 5.50
N ASP A 314 11.88 0.96 5.81
CA ASP A 314 11.10 0.19 4.85
C ASP A 314 10.08 1.14 4.20
N VAL A 315 10.11 1.23 2.86
CA VAL A 315 9.24 2.13 2.08
C VAL A 315 8.43 1.32 1.09
N PHE A 316 7.11 1.48 1.12
CA PHE A 316 6.22 0.69 0.27
C PHE A 316 4.92 1.46 -0.05
N PRO A 317 4.18 1.04 -1.10
CA PRO A 317 2.89 1.64 -1.44
C PRO A 317 1.91 1.60 -0.25
N ALA A 318 1.27 2.72 0.03
CA ALA A 318 0.30 2.85 1.13
C ALA A 318 -1.10 3.19 0.65
N TYR A 319 -1.23 3.70 -0.57
CA TYR A 319 -2.52 3.98 -1.19
C TYR A 319 -2.39 3.94 -2.71
N ALA A 320 -3.36 3.33 -3.37
CA ALA A 320 -3.58 3.52 -4.80
C ALA A 320 -5.08 3.53 -5.08
N PRO A 321 -5.55 4.44 -5.95
CA PRO A 321 -6.94 4.46 -6.35
C PRO A 321 -7.26 3.34 -7.35
N THR A 322 -8.53 3.21 -7.75
CA THR A 322 -8.85 2.45 -8.97
C THR A 322 -8.35 3.20 -10.23
N PRO A 323 -8.11 2.50 -11.36
CA PRO A 323 -7.50 3.08 -12.57
C PRO A 323 -8.18 4.33 -13.16
N ARG A 324 -9.46 4.55 -12.87
CA ARG A 324 -10.26 5.66 -13.42
C ARG A 324 -10.25 6.91 -12.55
N VAL A 325 -9.68 6.83 -11.36
CA VAL A 325 -9.58 7.98 -10.46
C VAL A 325 -8.21 8.61 -10.65
N ALA A 326 -8.22 9.89 -11.00
CA ALA A 326 -7.01 10.70 -11.20
C ALA A 326 -6.37 11.07 -9.87
N ALA A 327 -5.81 10.08 -9.16
CA ALA A 327 -4.99 10.26 -7.98
C ALA A 327 -3.68 9.47 -8.13
N SER A 328 -2.59 10.01 -7.59
CA SER A 328 -1.32 9.31 -7.60
C SER A 328 -1.28 8.24 -6.50
N MET A 329 -0.46 7.23 -6.72
CA MET A 329 -0.05 6.29 -5.68
C MET A 329 0.74 7.03 -4.59
N LEU A 330 0.43 6.73 -3.33
CA LEU A 330 1.15 7.25 -2.17
C LEU A 330 1.97 6.15 -1.52
N HIS A 331 3.04 6.54 -0.84
CA HIS A 331 3.97 5.66 -0.14
C HIS A 331 4.03 6.05 1.33
N VAL A 332 4.36 5.07 2.17
CA VAL A 332 4.67 5.29 3.59
C VAL A 332 6.12 4.92 3.84
N PHE A 333 6.72 5.57 4.82
CA PHE A 333 8.04 5.25 5.34
C PHE A 333 7.87 4.71 6.75
N GLN A 334 8.37 3.51 6.98
CA GLN A 334 8.41 2.84 8.27
C GLN A 334 9.86 2.81 8.75
N LEU A 335 10.17 3.45 9.87
CA LEU A 335 11.47 3.33 10.52
C LEU A 335 11.73 1.85 10.85
N VAL A 336 12.93 1.39 10.55
CA VAL A 336 13.49 0.15 11.08
C VAL A 336 14.28 0.54 12.32
N PRO A 337 13.74 0.31 13.54
CA PRO A 337 14.39 0.78 14.76
C PRO A 337 15.80 0.19 14.88
N PRO A 338 16.83 1.01 15.13
CA PRO A 338 18.17 0.50 15.42
C PRO A 338 18.20 -0.22 16.79
N PRO A 339 19.24 -1.02 17.09
CA PRO A 339 19.30 -1.80 18.32
C PRO A 339 19.23 -0.98 19.62
N ASP A 340 19.68 0.27 19.58
CA ASP A 340 19.69 1.24 20.67
C ASP A 340 18.42 2.11 20.73
N TRP A 341 17.40 1.80 19.92
CA TRP A 341 16.19 2.59 19.86
C TRP A 341 15.42 2.57 21.20
N PRO A 342 14.99 3.72 21.75
CA PRO A 342 14.38 3.77 23.07
C PRO A 342 13.06 2.99 23.15
N GLU A 343 12.86 2.24 24.24
CA GLU A 343 11.63 1.45 24.46
C GLU A 343 10.37 2.33 24.42
N SER A 344 10.44 3.54 24.99
CA SER A 344 9.37 4.54 24.97
C SER A 344 8.96 4.98 23.56
N ARG A 345 9.80 4.73 22.55
CA ARG A 345 9.60 5.11 21.15
C ARG A 345 9.39 3.92 20.21
N GLN A 346 9.37 2.68 20.70
CA GLN A 346 9.22 1.48 19.86
C GLN A 346 7.90 1.46 19.06
N GLY A 347 6.84 2.07 19.58
CA GLY A 347 5.56 2.21 18.86
C GLY A 347 5.59 3.24 17.72
N ARG A 348 6.51 4.21 17.77
CA ARG A 348 6.58 5.33 16.82
C ARG A 348 7.45 4.95 15.63
N GLN A 349 6.84 4.29 14.65
CA GLN A 349 7.53 3.75 13.48
C GLN A 349 7.19 4.45 12.18
N TRP A 350 6.11 5.24 12.13
CA TRP A 350 5.67 5.88 10.89
C TRP A 350 6.27 7.27 10.77
N VAL A 351 6.89 7.57 9.62
CA VAL A 351 7.37 8.92 9.35
C VAL A 351 6.18 9.82 9.06
N LEU A 352 6.12 10.95 9.76
CA LEU A 352 5.16 12.02 9.59
C LEU A 352 5.83 13.22 8.93
N TRP A 353 5.38 13.55 7.72
CA TRP A 353 5.92 14.66 6.92
C TRP A 353 5.14 15.94 7.21
N ASN A 354 5.50 16.63 8.28
CA ASN A 354 4.77 17.79 8.76
C ASN A 354 5.26 19.07 8.06
N ALA A 355 4.83 19.20 6.81
CA ALA A 355 5.11 20.35 5.96
C ALA A 355 4.55 21.69 6.46
N MET A 356 3.73 21.68 7.53
CA MET A 356 3.21 22.91 8.14
C MET A 356 4.19 23.52 9.15
N GLU A 357 4.89 22.69 9.92
CA GLU A 357 5.90 23.14 10.90
C GLU A 357 7.34 23.01 10.39
N ASN A 358 7.53 22.57 9.13
CA ASN A 358 8.84 22.30 8.54
C ASN A 358 9.65 21.24 9.28
N ASP A 359 8.99 20.21 9.81
CA ASP A 359 9.65 19.12 10.51
C ASP A 359 9.20 17.75 9.99
N VAL A 360 9.98 16.74 10.35
CA VAL A 360 9.71 15.33 10.06
C VAL A 360 9.84 14.58 11.38
N VAL A 361 8.77 13.93 11.83
CA VAL A 361 8.73 13.27 13.14
C VAL A 361 8.28 11.82 13.01
N LEU A 362 8.39 11.04 14.08
CA LEU A 362 7.86 9.68 14.13
C LEU A 362 6.54 9.62 14.90
N THR A 363 5.59 8.85 14.39
CA THR A 363 4.29 8.63 15.03
C THR A 363 3.93 7.15 15.07
N ASP A 364 3.10 6.77 16.03
CA ASP A 364 2.50 5.45 16.15
C ASP A 364 1.22 5.31 15.32
N THR A 365 0.68 6.43 14.83
CA THR A 365 -0.62 6.52 14.19
C THR A 365 -0.46 6.86 12.73
N LEU A 366 -0.94 5.98 11.85
CA LEU A 366 -1.03 6.29 10.42
C LEU A 366 -2.08 7.36 10.17
N GLN A 367 -1.63 8.48 9.64
CA GLN A 367 -2.45 9.61 9.29
C GLN A 367 -2.05 10.16 7.92
N ARG A 368 -2.85 11.09 7.40
CA ARG A 368 -2.69 11.63 6.04
C ARG A 368 -1.26 12.05 5.71
N PHE A 369 -0.61 12.76 6.63
CA PHE A 369 0.76 13.26 6.44
C PHE A 369 1.85 12.19 6.59
N CYS A 370 1.50 10.94 6.86
CA CYS A 370 2.42 9.81 6.71
C CYS A 370 2.55 9.33 5.25
N PHE A 371 1.67 9.81 4.37
CA PHE A 371 1.59 9.36 2.98
C PHE A 371 2.14 10.42 2.02
N VAL A 372 3.10 10.02 1.20
CA VAL A 372 3.81 10.91 0.25
C VAL A 372 3.77 10.40 -1.18
N GLU A 373 3.81 11.32 -2.13
CA GLU A 373 4.09 11.00 -3.52
C GLU A 373 5.60 10.98 -3.74
N LEU A 374 6.11 9.91 -4.35
CA LEU A 374 7.49 9.84 -4.83
C LEU A 374 7.52 10.25 -6.31
N LYS A 375 7.91 11.50 -6.59
CA LYS A 375 7.98 12.03 -7.96
C LYS A 375 9.32 11.66 -8.58
N GLN A 376 9.32 10.60 -9.39
CA GLN A 376 10.52 10.18 -10.11
C GLN A 376 11.01 11.25 -11.11
N SER A 377 12.33 11.43 -11.14
CA SER A 377 13.04 12.18 -12.17
C SER A 377 12.92 11.49 -13.54
N LYS A 378 13.22 12.23 -14.62
CA LYS A 378 13.21 11.70 -16.00
C LYS A 378 14.11 10.48 -16.21
N LYS A 379 15.16 10.32 -15.40
CA LYS A 379 16.11 9.19 -15.48
C LYS A 379 15.72 8.01 -14.57
N GLY A 380 14.62 8.11 -13.82
CA GLY A 380 14.06 7.03 -12.97
C GLY A 380 14.85 6.68 -11.70
N LYS A 381 16.14 7.03 -11.60
CA LYS A 381 16.99 6.70 -10.44
C LYS A 381 16.77 7.57 -9.21
N MET A 382 16.37 8.82 -9.42
CA MET A 382 16.19 9.81 -8.36
C MET A 382 14.74 10.27 -8.28
N PHE A 383 14.31 10.74 -7.11
CA PHE A 383 12.93 11.18 -6.87
C PHE A 383 12.86 12.36 -5.89
N SER A 384 11.73 13.06 -5.87
CA SER A 384 11.39 14.01 -4.80
C SER A 384 10.30 13.43 -3.90
N VAL A 385 10.40 13.68 -2.60
CA VAL A 385 9.35 13.38 -1.61
C VAL A 385 8.37 14.54 -1.57
N VAL A 386 7.11 14.31 -1.94
CA VAL A 386 6.08 15.35 -2.08
C VAL A 386 4.87 15.06 -1.20
N VAL A 387 4.49 16.05 -0.39
CA VAL A 387 3.31 16.06 0.48
C VAL A 387 2.19 16.89 -0.16
N LYS A 388 0.95 16.40 -0.06
CA LYS A 388 -0.25 17.12 -0.48
C LYS A 388 -0.87 17.91 0.67
N LEU A 389 -0.84 19.23 0.56
CA LEU A 389 -1.54 20.14 1.47
C LEU A 389 -2.94 20.44 0.92
N ASN A 390 -3.97 20.19 1.74
CA ASN A 390 -5.32 20.68 1.45
C ASN A 390 -5.50 22.02 2.15
N ASP A 391 -5.43 23.11 1.39
CA ASP A 391 -5.88 24.40 1.87
C ASP A 391 -7.40 24.47 1.72
N ALA A 392 -8.12 24.72 2.81
CA ALA A 392 -9.58 24.78 2.84
C ALA A 392 -10.14 25.73 1.75
N GLY A 393 -10.54 25.17 0.61
CA GLY A 393 -11.13 25.90 -0.52
C GLY A 393 -10.17 26.41 -1.62
N ARG A 394 -8.88 26.07 -1.62
CA ARG A 394 -7.93 26.43 -2.70
C ARG A 394 -7.40 25.19 -3.44
N GLU A 395 -6.82 25.42 -4.62
CA GLU A 395 -6.10 24.38 -5.39
C GLU A 395 -5.11 23.63 -4.49
N GLN A 396 -5.03 22.30 -4.65
CA GLN A 396 -4.10 21.46 -3.89
C GLN A 396 -2.67 21.99 -4.03
N ARG A 397 -2.08 22.41 -2.91
CA ARG A 397 -0.68 22.83 -2.86
C ARG A 397 0.20 21.62 -2.62
N LEU A 398 1.20 21.45 -3.47
CA LEU A 398 2.23 20.43 -3.31
C LEU A 398 3.44 21.07 -2.63
N SER A 399 3.95 20.40 -1.59
CA SER A 399 5.20 20.76 -0.95
C SER A 399 6.19 19.61 -1.04
N CYS A 400 7.46 19.88 -1.29
CA CYS A 400 8.53 18.88 -1.32
C CYS A 400 9.49 19.05 -0.15
N LEU A 401 9.98 17.92 0.35
CA LEU A 401 11.07 17.88 1.33
C LEU A 401 12.33 18.51 0.75
N VAL A 402 12.99 19.32 1.54
CA VAL A 402 14.32 19.89 1.30
C VAL A 402 15.18 19.62 2.53
N MET A 403 16.40 19.15 2.29
CA MET A 403 17.38 18.81 3.33
C MET A 403 18.63 19.68 3.17
N ASN A 404 18.60 20.88 3.75
CA ASN A 404 19.68 21.84 3.60
C ASN A 404 20.92 21.40 4.38
N GLY A 405 22.06 21.44 3.72
CA GLY A 405 23.38 21.19 4.31
C GLY A 405 24.29 22.43 4.32
N ASP A 406 23.76 23.62 4.04
CA ASP A 406 24.57 24.83 3.90
C ASP A 406 25.12 25.35 5.24
N ASP A 407 24.55 24.91 6.37
CA ASP A 407 24.93 25.32 7.73
C ASP A 407 25.86 24.31 8.44
N PHE A 408 26.40 23.31 7.72
CA PHE A 408 27.36 22.37 8.32
C PHE A 408 28.71 23.05 8.55
N ASP A 409 29.17 23.00 9.81
CA ASP A 409 30.58 23.15 10.15
C ASP A 409 31.20 21.75 10.18
N GLU A 410 31.93 21.40 9.11
CA GLU A 410 32.50 20.06 8.87
C GLU A 410 33.41 19.57 10.02
N GLU A 411 33.90 20.46 10.89
CA GLU A 411 34.77 20.11 12.03
C GLU A 411 34.02 19.82 13.35
N VAL A 412 32.72 20.13 13.44
CA VAL A 412 32.00 20.17 14.73
C VAL A 412 30.68 19.39 14.73
N ASP A 413 29.88 19.48 13.67
CA ASP A 413 28.49 19.01 13.70
C ASP A 413 28.21 17.93 12.65
N LEU A 414 27.85 16.72 13.11
CA LEU A 414 27.35 15.64 12.24
C LEU A 414 25.84 15.75 11.95
N ASN A 415 25.11 16.58 12.70
CA ASN A 415 23.67 16.73 12.58
C ASN A 415 23.27 18.21 12.67
N ILE A 416 22.45 18.68 11.72
CA ILE A 416 21.87 20.03 11.76
C ILE A 416 20.35 20.02 11.56
N SER A 417 19.68 21.09 12.04
CA SER A 417 18.26 21.33 11.82
C SER A 417 18.03 21.92 10.41
N GLY A 418 18.30 21.12 9.37
CA GLY A 418 18.25 21.54 7.97
C GLY A 418 16.98 21.13 7.21
N ILE A 419 15.99 20.55 7.88
CA ILE A 419 14.76 20.06 7.24
C ILE A 419 13.79 21.22 6.98
N THR A 420 13.32 21.32 5.74
CA THR A 420 12.26 22.28 5.37
C THR A 420 11.33 21.69 4.31
N PHE A 421 10.18 22.34 4.08
CA PHE A 421 9.28 22.01 2.99
C PHE A 421 9.04 23.21 2.08
N GLU A 422 9.37 23.05 0.80
CA GLU A 422 9.22 24.10 -0.20
C GLU A 422 8.09 23.79 -1.18
N LYS A 423 7.61 24.82 -1.90
CA LYS A 423 6.58 24.63 -2.93
C LYS A 423 7.12 23.75 -4.07
N TYR A 424 6.52 22.59 -4.25
CA TYR A 424 6.87 21.72 -5.37
C TYR A 424 6.32 22.29 -6.68
N THR A 425 7.22 22.56 -7.63
CA THR A 425 6.85 22.91 -9.01
C THR A 425 7.49 21.93 -9.97
N SER A 426 6.68 21.18 -10.70
CA SER A 426 7.16 20.19 -11.66
C SER A 426 8.16 20.80 -12.65
N GLY A 427 9.34 20.17 -12.78
CA GLY A 427 10.39 20.60 -13.69
C GLY A 427 11.23 21.78 -13.23
N LYS A 428 10.96 22.36 -12.06
CA LYS A 428 11.84 23.34 -11.41
C LYS A 428 12.61 22.64 -10.29
N PRO A 429 13.92 22.37 -10.46
CA PRO A 429 14.72 21.78 -9.41
C PRO A 429 14.83 22.76 -8.23
N VAL A 430 14.78 22.23 -7.02
CA VAL A 430 15.14 22.94 -5.79
C VAL A 430 16.39 22.26 -5.26
N LYS A 431 17.35 23.04 -4.76
CA LYS A 431 18.58 22.49 -4.18
C LYS A 431 18.20 21.51 -3.05
N TYR A 432 18.92 20.39 -2.93
CA TYR A 432 18.70 19.38 -1.89
C TYR A 432 17.28 18.77 -1.77
N ASN A 433 16.49 18.77 -2.86
CA ASN A 433 15.12 18.21 -2.88
C ASN A 433 14.98 16.89 -3.67
N THR A 434 16.12 16.36 -4.13
CA THR A 434 16.20 15.18 -4.96
C THR A 434 16.94 14.12 -4.19
N PHE A 435 16.37 12.92 -4.15
CA PHE A 435 16.82 11.84 -3.30
C PHE A 435 17.05 10.56 -4.11
N ASP A 436 17.90 9.70 -3.58
CA ASP A 436 18.03 8.31 -3.98
C ASP A 436 17.99 7.37 -2.75
N TRP A 437 17.91 6.08 -3.04
CA TRP A 437 18.00 5.05 -2.01
C TRP A 437 19.45 4.66 -1.81
N TYR A 438 19.93 4.73 -0.58
CA TYR A 438 21.27 4.32 -0.21
C TYR A 438 21.25 3.02 0.60
N ASP A 439 22.21 2.15 0.32
CA ASP A 439 22.48 0.92 1.06
C ASP A 439 23.66 1.17 1.98
N LEU A 440 23.38 1.32 3.28
CA LEU A 440 24.44 1.33 4.28
C LEU A 440 25.15 -0.03 4.30
N PRO A 441 26.49 -0.04 4.49
CA PRO A 441 27.22 -1.27 4.76
C PRO A 441 26.57 -2.10 5.88
N ALA A 442 26.67 -3.41 5.73
CA ALA A 442 26.05 -4.38 6.65
C ALA A 442 26.73 -4.41 8.02
#